data_AF-A0A3D4ZUR9-F1
#
_entry.id   AF-A0A3D4ZUR9-F1
#
_cell.length_a   1.000
_cell.length_b   1.000
_cell.length_c   1.000
_cell.angle_alpha   90.00
_cell.angle_beta   90.00
_cell.angle_gamma   90.00
#
_symmetry.space_group_name_H-M   'P 1'
#
loop_
_entity.id
_entity.type
_entity.pdbx_description
1 polymer ?
#
loop_
_entity_poly.entity_id
_entity_poly.type
_entity_poly.pdbx_seq_one_letter_code
_entity_poly.pdbx_strand_id
1 'polypeptide(L)'
;MLEEWVAHAKSIGLPIGAAGHSPAVHDWINSLDLVDFHVVCIFNCGSLHAGTGHRFQLADLPAAYECIQRIEKPCIAYKIMGAGRIDPLMAFEYCFDHIKPGDVCNVGMHRGDKDDMVEENVAMVEAILARKQQESA
;
A
#
# COMPACT_ATOMS: atom_id res chain seq x y z
N MET A 1 -7.09 25.86 -5.33
CA MET A 1 -7.07 25.31 -3.94
C MET A 1 -6.21 24.05 -3.82
N LEU A 2 -6.57 22.87 -4.36
CA LEU A 2 -5.70 21.67 -4.25
C LEU A 2 -4.39 21.82 -5.06
N GLU A 3 -4.51 22.19 -6.34
CA GLU A 3 -3.38 22.39 -7.25
C GLU A 3 -2.35 23.39 -6.72
N GLU A 4 -2.82 24.49 -6.10
CA GLU A 4 -1.95 25.52 -5.52
C GLU A 4 -1.11 24.99 -4.36
N TRP A 5 -1.69 24.19 -3.47
CA TRP A 5 -0.96 23.59 -2.36
C TRP A 5 0.04 22.54 -2.83
N VAL A 6 -0.34 21.74 -3.83
CA VAL A 6 0.58 20.78 -4.46
C VAL A 6 1.74 21.52 -5.13
N ALA A 7 1.44 22.57 -5.91
CA ALA A 7 2.45 23.39 -6.56
C ALA A 7 3.37 24.07 -5.54
N HIS A 8 2.83 24.57 -4.43
CA HIS A 8 3.63 25.18 -3.37
C HIS A 8 4.60 24.15 -2.75
N ALA A 9 4.12 22.97 -2.38
CA ALA A 9 4.97 21.93 -1.81
C ALA A 9 6.06 21.47 -2.79
N LYS A 10 5.71 21.33 -4.09
CA LYS A 10 6.68 21.02 -5.15
C LYS A 10 7.70 22.15 -5.33
N SER A 11 7.30 23.42 -5.21
CA SER A 11 8.20 24.58 -5.32
C SER A 11 9.30 24.61 -4.25
N ILE A 12 9.09 23.94 -3.12
CA ILE A 12 10.07 23.79 -2.04
C ILE A 12 10.72 22.40 -2.02
N GLY A 13 10.54 21.60 -3.07
CA GLY A 13 11.21 20.31 -3.27
C GLY A 13 10.62 19.14 -2.47
N LEU A 14 9.38 19.25 -1.97
CA LEU A 14 8.72 18.15 -1.27
C LEU A 14 7.94 17.25 -2.26
N PRO A 15 8.10 15.91 -2.17
CA PRO A 15 7.26 14.98 -2.92
C PRO A 15 5.84 14.96 -2.33
N ILE A 16 4.85 14.85 -3.19
CA ILE A 16 3.44 14.84 -2.81
C ILE A 16 2.80 13.52 -3.15
N GLY A 17 2.12 12.93 -2.18
CA GLY A 17 1.32 11.73 -2.38
C GLY A 17 -0.08 11.86 -1.81
N ALA A 18 -0.96 10.97 -2.27
CA ALA A 18 -2.32 10.88 -1.75
C ALA A 18 -2.61 9.48 -1.20
N ALA A 19 -3.18 9.43 0.00
CA ALA A 19 -3.66 8.21 0.63
C ALA A 19 -5.18 8.09 0.50
N GLY A 20 -5.65 6.88 0.16
CA GLY A 20 -7.07 6.60 -0.01
C GLY A 20 -7.41 5.14 0.27
N HIS A 21 -8.67 4.90 0.64
CA HIS A 21 -9.17 3.54 0.88
C HIS A 21 -9.72 2.87 -0.37
N SER A 22 -10.22 3.65 -1.34
CA SER A 22 -10.93 3.14 -2.51
C SER A 22 -10.09 3.29 -3.77
N PRO A 23 -9.97 2.24 -4.61
CA PRO A 23 -9.38 2.32 -5.95
C PRO A 23 -9.89 3.50 -6.78
N ALA A 24 -11.21 3.76 -6.75
CA ALA A 24 -11.82 4.84 -7.53
C ALA A 24 -11.29 6.24 -7.14
N VAL A 25 -10.92 6.44 -5.87
CA VAL A 25 -10.28 7.69 -5.43
C VAL A 25 -8.88 7.82 -6.00
N HIS A 26 -8.13 6.73 -6.05
CA HIS A 26 -6.80 6.72 -6.66
C HIS A 26 -6.86 6.94 -8.17
N ASP A 27 -7.81 6.32 -8.87
CA ASP A 27 -8.03 6.53 -10.31
C ASP A 27 -8.37 8.00 -10.60
N TRP A 28 -9.22 8.64 -9.78
CA TRP A 28 -9.53 10.07 -9.90
C TRP A 28 -8.32 10.96 -9.62
N ILE A 29 -7.57 10.71 -8.55
CA ILE A 29 -6.38 11.52 -8.23
C ILE A 29 -5.30 11.35 -9.31
N ASN A 30 -5.14 10.13 -9.84
CA ASN A 30 -4.18 9.86 -10.90
C ASN A 30 -4.54 10.62 -12.18
N SER A 31 -5.83 10.76 -12.51
CA SER A 31 -6.28 11.52 -13.70
C SER A 31 -6.05 13.03 -13.59
N LEU A 32 -5.85 13.57 -12.38
CA LEU A 32 -5.47 14.97 -12.18
C LEU A 32 -3.98 15.22 -12.45
N ASP A 33 -3.16 14.18 -12.48
CA ASP A 33 -1.70 14.25 -12.67
C ASP A 33 -0.96 15.17 -11.67
N LEU A 34 -1.53 15.39 -10.48
CA LEU A 34 -0.97 16.35 -9.51
C LEU A 34 0.08 15.74 -8.58
N VAL A 35 -0.12 14.50 -8.15
CA VAL A 35 0.69 13.84 -7.13
C VAL A 35 1.87 13.08 -7.76
N ASP A 36 2.93 12.87 -6.99
CA ASP A 36 4.14 12.15 -7.41
C ASP A 36 4.05 10.65 -7.08
N PHE A 37 3.23 10.26 -6.09
CA PHE A 37 3.02 8.86 -5.70
C PHE A 37 1.64 8.65 -5.06
N HIS A 38 1.22 7.39 -4.93
CA HIS A 38 -0.03 7.00 -4.28
C HIS A 38 0.22 6.11 -3.06
N VAL A 39 -0.61 6.24 -2.02
CA VAL A 39 -0.60 5.34 -0.85
C VAL A 39 -1.92 4.56 -0.84
N VAL A 40 -1.89 3.36 -1.40
CA VAL A 40 -3.07 2.55 -1.75
C VAL A 40 -3.37 1.56 -0.63
N CYS A 41 -4.58 1.66 -0.07
CA CYS A 41 -5.02 0.74 0.97
C CYS A 41 -5.46 -0.58 0.33
N ILE A 42 -4.91 -1.71 0.79
CA ILE A 42 -5.30 -3.03 0.27
C ILE A 42 -6.74 -3.42 0.65
N PHE A 43 -7.28 -2.81 1.70
CA PHE A 43 -8.65 -3.01 2.15
C PHE A 43 -9.44 -1.72 2.05
N ASN A 44 -10.63 -1.79 1.47
CA ASN A 44 -11.53 -0.65 1.36
C ASN A 44 -12.29 -0.44 2.68
N CYS A 45 -11.56 -0.26 3.79
CA CYS A 45 -12.09 -0.10 5.13
C CYS A 45 -12.65 1.31 5.41
N GLY A 46 -13.12 2.00 4.37
CA GLY A 46 -13.62 3.37 4.46
C GLY A 46 -15.02 3.42 5.06
N SER A 47 -15.15 3.36 6.39
CA SER A 47 -16.36 3.78 7.13
C SER A 47 -16.23 3.53 8.65
N LEU A 48 -15.40 4.28 9.36
CA LEU A 48 -15.66 4.43 10.81
C LEU A 48 -17.01 5.16 11.05
N HIS A 49 -17.53 5.87 10.04
CA HIS A 49 -18.64 6.81 10.17
C HIS A 49 -19.99 6.31 9.62
N ALA A 50 -20.03 5.21 8.86
CA ALA A 50 -21.29 4.61 8.37
C ALA A 50 -21.59 3.24 9.00
N GLY A 51 -20.95 2.90 10.13
CA GLY A 51 -21.21 1.66 10.87
C GLY A 51 -20.80 0.37 10.17
N THR A 52 -20.04 0.46 9.06
CA THR A 52 -19.68 -0.67 8.17
C THR A 52 -18.18 -0.91 8.05
N GLY A 53 -17.32 0.01 8.52
CA GLY A 53 -15.87 0.03 8.25
C GLY A 53 -14.98 -0.88 9.11
N HIS A 54 -15.54 -1.95 9.69
CA HIS A 54 -14.73 -3.02 10.28
C HIS A 54 -14.36 -4.14 9.31
N ARG A 55 -14.75 -4.03 8.03
CA ARG A 55 -14.67 -5.14 7.11
C ARG A 55 -13.38 -5.08 6.30
N PHE A 56 -12.33 -5.71 6.82
CA PHE A 56 -11.19 -6.16 6.01
C PHE A 56 -11.66 -7.35 5.17
N GLN A 57 -12.32 -7.07 4.03
CA GLN A 57 -12.88 -8.12 3.19
C GLN A 57 -11.80 -8.63 2.24
N LEU A 58 -11.61 -9.95 2.17
CA LEU A 58 -10.68 -10.54 1.20
C LEU A 58 -11.07 -10.20 -0.25
N ALA A 59 -12.35 -9.93 -0.50
CA ALA A 59 -12.85 -9.46 -1.79
C ALA A 59 -12.29 -8.08 -2.21
N ASP A 60 -11.71 -7.30 -1.29
CA ASP A 60 -11.12 -5.99 -1.60
C ASP A 60 -9.73 -6.13 -2.25
N LEU A 61 -9.02 -7.24 -2.02
CA LEU A 61 -7.63 -7.43 -2.46
C LEU A 61 -7.48 -7.25 -3.98
N PRO A 62 -8.23 -7.97 -4.85
CA PRO A 62 -8.01 -7.89 -6.30
C PRO A 62 -8.14 -6.45 -6.81
N ALA A 63 -9.19 -5.73 -6.42
CA ALA A 63 -9.43 -4.36 -6.87
C ALA A 63 -8.33 -3.38 -6.43
N ALA A 64 -7.77 -3.56 -5.23
CA ALA A 64 -6.68 -2.73 -4.73
C ALA A 64 -5.37 -2.97 -5.48
N TYR A 65 -4.99 -4.23 -5.70
CA TYR A 65 -3.77 -4.56 -6.43
C TYR A 65 -3.88 -4.27 -7.94
N GLU A 66 -5.05 -4.47 -8.54
CA GLU A 66 -5.31 -4.04 -9.92
C GLU A 66 -5.17 -2.51 -10.06
N CYS A 67 -5.59 -1.73 -9.05
CA CYS A 67 -5.38 -0.29 -9.03
C CYS A 67 -3.89 0.07 -9.01
N ILE A 68 -3.10 -0.60 -8.15
CA ILE A 68 -1.64 -0.44 -8.11
C ILE A 68 -1.00 -0.74 -9.47
N GLN A 69 -1.43 -1.82 -10.13
CA GLN A 69 -0.91 -2.23 -11.43
C GLN A 69 -1.27 -1.24 -12.56
N ARG A 70 -2.44 -0.60 -12.52
CA ARG A 70 -2.86 0.39 -13.53
C ARG A 70 -2.18 1.75 -13.36
N ILE A 71 -1.81 2.14 -12.15
CA ILE A 71 -1.18 3.42 -11.88
C ILE A 71 0.31 3.34 -12.24
N GLU A 72 0.74 4.16 -13.19
CA GLU A 72 2.15 4.20 -13.63
C GLU A 72 3.08 4.79 -12.56
N LYS A 73 2.57 5.72 -11.75
CA LYS A 73 3.34 6.36 -10.67
C LYS A 73 3.66 5.37 -9.54
N PRO A 74 4.70 5.62 -8.74
CA PRO A 74 5.01 4.80 -7.58
C PRO A 74 3.82 4.68 -6.63
N CYS A 75 3.61 3.46 -6.14
CA CYS A 75 2.59 3.13 -5.16
C CYS A 75 3.20 2.61 -3.86
N ILE A 76 2.59 2.98 -2.75
CA ILE A 76 2.83 2.43 -1.42
C ILE A 76 1.60 1.61 -1.03
N ALA A 77 1.71 0.28 -1.05
CA ALA A 77 0.66 -0.62 -0.58
C ALA A 77 0.67 -0.65 0.95
N TYR A 78 -0.47 -0.34 1.60
CA TYR A 78 -0.56 -0.38 3.06
C TYR A 78 -1.79 -1.17 3.57
N LYS A 79 -1.71 -1.57 4.85
CA LYS A 79 -2.66 -2.48 5.53
C LYS A 79 -2.73 -3.89 4.95
N ILE A 80 -1.65 -4.40 4.36
CA ILE A 80 -1.61 -5.73 3.73
C ILE A 80 -2.07 -6.88 4.65
N MET A 81 -1.89 -6.76 5.98
CA MET A 81 -2.27 -7.78 6.97
C MET A 81 -3.70 -7.62 7.54
N GLY A 82 -4.49 -6.66 7.05
CA GLY A 82 -5.87 -6.46 7.50
C GLY A 82 -6.00 -6.19 9.01
N ALA A 83 -5.05 -5.42 9.57
CA ALA A 83 -4.88 -5.22 11.01
C ALA A 83 -4.74 -6.55 11.79
N GLY A 84 -3.79 -7.39 11.37
CA GLY A 84 -3.42 -8.65 12.01
C GLY A 84 -4.37 -9.83 11.74
N ARG A 85 -5.30 -9.69 10.79
CA ARG A 85 -6.26 -10.76 10.43
C ARG A 85 -5.70 -11.74 9.40
N ILE A 86 -4.65 -11.34 8.68
CA ILE A 86 -3.96 -12.16 7.70
C ILE A 86 -2.58 -12.48 8.25
N ASP A 87 -2.18 -13.73 8.08
CA ASP A 87 -0.82 -14.20 8.37
C ASP A 87 0.22 -13.30 7.67
N PRO A 88 1.28 -12.85 8.37
CA PRO A 88 2.28 -11.95 7.80
C PRO A 88 2.95 -12.50 6.54
N LEU A 89 3.32 -13.78 6.51
CA LEU A 89 4.02 -14.38 5.38
C LEU A 89 3.11 -14.38 4.14
N MET A 90 1.85 -14.82 4.28
CA MET A 90 0.87 -14.79 3.19
C MET A 90 0.62 -13.36 2.69
N ALA A 91 0.53 -12.38 3.61
CA ALA A 91 0.30 -10.98 3.25
C ALA A 91 1.49 -10.38 2.48
N PHE A 92 2.72 -10.69 2.90
CA PHE A 92 3.93 -10.24 2.20
C PHE A 92 4.07 -10.89 0.83
N GLU A 93 3.95 -12.21 0.73
CA GLU A 93 4.04 -12.93 -0.54
C GLU A 93 3.06 -12.36 -1.56
N TYR A 94 1.79 -12.24 -1.18
CA TYR A 94 0.77 -11.69 -2.06
C TYR A 94 1.05 -10.24 -2.45
N CYS A 95 1.54 -9.41 -1.52
CA CYS A 95 1.92 -8.04 -1.82
C CYS A 95 3.04 -7.97 -2.86
N PHE A 96 4.16 -8.67 -2.62
CA PHE A 96 5.32 -8.67 -3.52
C PHE A 96 5.07 -9.40 -4.85
N ASP A 97 4.02 -10.20 -4.96
CA ASP A 97 3.54 -10.76 -6.23
C ASP A 97 2.77 -9.76 -7.08
N HIS A 98 2.17 -8.72 -6.47
CA HIS A 98 1.20 -7.86 -7.14
C HIS A 98 1.54 -6.36 -7.13
N ILE A 99 2.56 -5.91 -6.42
CA ILE A 99 3.09 -4.55 -6.57
C ILE A 99 4.12 -4.47 -7.71
N LYS A 100 4.36 -3.27 -8.24
CA LYS A 100 5.32 -3.06 -9.34
C LYS A 100 6.77 -2.98 -8.81
N PRO A 101 7.80 -3.26 -9.63
CA PRO A 101 9.16 -2.91 -9.27
C PRO A 101 9.29 -1.42 -8.94
N GLY A 102 9.84 -1.11 -7.76
CA GLY A 102 9.96 0.27 -7.25
C GLY A 102 8.79 0.73 -6.37
N ASP A 103 7.69 -0.03 -6.30
CA ASP A 103 6.64 0.19 -5.31
C ASP A 103 7.09 -0.24 -3.90
N VAL A 104 6.39 0.26 -2.88
CA VAL A 104 6.73 0.02 -1.46
C VAL A 104 5.61 -0.74 -0.75
N CYS A 105 5.98 -1.74 0.05
CA CYS A 105 5.08 -2.37 1.02
C CYS A 105 5.22 -1.68 2.39
N ASN A 106 4.15 -1.05 2.89
CA ASN A 106 4.13 -0.37 4.19
C ASN A 106 3.37 -1.22 5.24
N VAL A 107 4.06 -1.54 6.33
CA VAL A 107 3.52 -2.32 7.45
C VAL A 107 3.68 -1.54 8.74
N GLY A 108 2.59 -1.41 9.49
CA GLY A 108 2.60 -0.87 10.85
C GLY A 108 2.98 -1.96 11.86
N MET A 109 3.84 -1.62 12.81
CA MET A 109 4.39 -2.54 13.80
C MET A 109 4.34 -1.90 15.19
N HIS A 110 3.99 -2.66 16.22
CA HIS A 110 4.03 -2.23 17.61
C HIS A 110 4.84 -3.22 18.46
N ARG A 111 6.09 -2.86 18.78
CA ARG A 111 7.02 -3.73 19.52
C ARG A 111 6.55 -4.11 20.93
N GLY A 112 5.52 -3.43 21.46
CA GLY A 112 4.85 -3.82 22.70
C GLY A 112 4.05 -5.12 22.60
N ASP A 113 3.57 -5.48 21.40
CA ASP A 113 2.89 -6.75 21.15
C ASP A 113 3.89 -7.89 20.95
N LYS A 114 5.02 -7.59 20.27
CA LYS A 114 6.11 -8.53 20.01
C LYS A 114 7.41 -7.76 19.69
N ASP A 115 8.43 -7.92 20.51
CA ASP A 115 9.63 -7.06 20.48
C ASP A 115 10.48 -7.24 19.22
N ASP A 116 10.58 -8.46 18.70
CA ASP A 116 11.38 -8.87 17.53
C ASP A 116 10.59 -8.84 16.21
N MET A 117 9.38 -8.28 16.19
CA MET A 117 8.52 -8.30 15.01
C MET A 117 9.09 -7.56 13.79
N VAL A 118 9.99 -6.60 14.00
CA VAL A 118 10.64 -5.87 12.91
C VAL A 118 11.61 -6.80 12.20
N GLU A 119 12.46 -7.48 12.97
CA GLU A 119 13.45 -8.44 12.49
C GLU A 119 12.79 -9.62 11.80
N GLU A 120 11.69 -10.15 12.35
CA GLU A 120 10.93 -11.23 11.72
C GLU A 120 10.32 -10.80 10.37
N ASN A 121 9.73 -9.61 10.31
CA ASN A 121 9.17 -9.08 9.06
C ASN A 121 10.27 -8.87 8.01
N VAL A 122 11.43 -8.36 8.40
CA VAL A 122 12.59 -8.20 7.49
C VAL A 122 13.05 -9.56 6.98
N ALA A 123 13.24 -10.55 7.85
CA ALA A 123 13.69 -11.89 7.47
C ALA A 123 12.70 -12.58 6.50
N MET A 124 11.39 -12.42 6.72
CA MET A 124 10.36 -12.92 5.82
C MET A 124 10.48 -12.29 4.42
N VAL A 125 10.62 -10.96 4.36
CA VAL A 125 10.72 -10.24 3.09
C VAL A 125 12.02 -10.58 2.35
N GLU A 126 13.15 -10.67 3.04
CA GLU A 126 14.43 -11.09 2.44
C GLU A 126 14.33 -12.47 1.80
N ALA A 127 13.71 -13.44 2.49
CA ALA A 127 13.49 -14.79 1.96
C ALA A 127 12.59 -14.78 0.71
N ILE A 128 11.50 -14.02 0.73
CA ILE A 128 10.59 -13.86 -0.42
C ILE A 128 11.36 -13.29 -1.62
N LEU A 129 12.08 -12.19 -1.43
CA LEU A 129 12.78 -11.51 -2.51
C LEU A 129 13.92 -12.37 -3.09
N ALA A 130 14.67 -13.09 -2.24
CA ALA A 130 15.70 -14.01 -2.69
C ALA A 130 15.12 -15.15 -3.55
N ARG A 131 13.98 -15.73 -3.16
CA ARG A 131 13.29 -16.75 -3.96
C ARG A 131 12.86 -16.21 -5.32
N LYS A 132 12.24 -15.02 -5.36
CA LYS A 132 11.78 -14.39 -6.62
C LYS A 132 12.93 -14.06 -7.58
N GLN A 133 14.09 -13.66 -7.05
CA GLN A 133 15.30 -13.44 -7.85
C GLN A 133 15.81 -14.73 -8.49
N GLN A 134 15.73 -15.87 -7.77
CA GLN A 134 16.14 -17.18 -8.30
C GLN A 134 15.17 -17.69 -9.39
N GLU A 135 13.87 -17.43 -9.25
CA GLU A 135 12.85 -17.82 -10.25
C GLU A 135 12.90 -17.00 -11.54
N SER A 136 13.49 -15.80 -11.49
CA SER A 136 13.62 -14.88 -12.63
C SER A 136 14.96 -15.01 -13.37
N ALA A 137 15.88 -15.87 -12.90
CA ALA A 137 17.21 -16.12 -13.45
C ALA A 137 17.22 -17.38 -14.34
#